data_AF-A0A2V7GR27-F1
#
_entry.id   AF-A0A2V7GR27-F1
#
_cell.length_a   1.000
_cell.length_b   1.000
_cell.length_c   1.000
_cell.angle_alpha   90.00
_cell.angle_beta   90.00
_cell.angle_gamma   90.00
#
_symmetry.space_group_name_H-M   'P 1'
#
loop_
_entity.id
_entity.type
_entity.pdbx_description
1 polymer ?
#
loop_
_entity_poly.entity_id
_entity_poly.type
_entity_poly.pdbx_seq_one_letter_code
_entity_poly.pdbx_strand_id
1 'polypeptide(L)'
;MREAEEHSYPAVEFHVGGLTVLASQTIEADSVKSDDPADTWEVKGANGVLPMGVSLRSSWTQLRRAYGAAVVNTVFDEVEVMFCKFPNMSLYLDTDIEALRPIDGNELTRIPSDAKIVRVIISSWPFGGSRCVGVER
;
A
#
# COMPACT_ATOMS: atom_id res chain seq x y z
N MET A 1 -18.01 -13.33 -16.77
CA MET A 1 -18.44 -12.29 -15.83
C MET A 1 -18.32 -12.89 -14.45
N ARG A 2 -17.19 -12.68 -13.76
CA ARG A 2 -17.05 -13.05 -12.35
C ARG A 2 -17.43 -11.80 -11.59
N GLU A 3 -18.56 -11.82 -10.89
CA GLU A 3 -18.85 -10.85 -9.85
C GLU A 3 -17.68 -10.92 -8.87
N ALA A 4 -16.97 -9.80 -8.68
CA ALA A 4 -16.01 -9.72 -7.60
C ALA A 4 -16.83 -9.80 -6.30
N GLU A 5 -16.59 -10.82 -5.48
CA GLU A 5 -17.17 -10.85 -4.14
C GLU A 5 -16.71 -9.59 -3.43
N GLU A 6 -17.67 -8.71 -3.13
CA GLU A 6 -17.43 -7.50 -2.35
C GLU A 6 -17.25 -7.94 -0.90
N HIS A 7 -16.01 -8.28 -0.54
CA HIS A 7 -15.66 -8.59 0.84
C HIS A 7 -15.68 -7.30 1.66
N SER A 8 -16.60 -7.24 2.61
CA SER A 8 -16.68 -6.18 3.61
C SER A 8 -16.12 -6.70 4.93
N TYR A 9 -15.17 -5.97 5.50
CA TYR A 9 -14.53 -6.32 6.78
C TYR A 9 -14.92 -5.30 7.85
N PRO A 10 -15.11 -5.73 9.11
CA PRO A 10 -15.37 -4.80 10.19
C PRO A 10 -14.17 -3.89 10.40
N ALA A 11 -14.45 -2.59 10.49
CA ALA A 11 -13.42 -1.58 10.61
C ALA A 11 -13.90 -0.39 11.43
N VAL A 12 -12.94 0.34 12.00
CA VAL A 12 -13.15 1.63 12.64
C VAL A 12 -12.41 2.68 11.82
N GLU A 13 -13.15 3.68 11.34
CA GLU A 13 -12.57 4.88 10.73
C GLU A 13 -12.35 5.95 11.80
N PHE A 14 -11.19 6.59 11.75
CA PHE A 14 -10.93 7.79 12.54
C PHE A 14 -10.02 8.75 11.78
N HIS A 15 -10.10 10.03 12.16
CA HIS A 15 -9.33 11.10 11.53
C HIS A 15 -8.34 11.70 12.52
N VAL A 16 -7.08 11.86 12.09
CA VAL A 16 -6.03 12.42 12.93
C VAL A 16 -5.05 13.22 12.10
N GLY A 17 -4.84 14.49 12.47
CA GLY A 17 -3.81 15.33 11.84
C GLY A 17 -3.94 15.53 10.32
N GLY A 18 -5.14 15.40 9.74
CA GLY A 18 -5.36 15.44 8.29
C GLY A 18 -5.13 14.10 7.58
N LEU A 19 -5.09 13.01 8.34
CA LEU A 19 -5.18 11.64 7.86
C LEU A 19 -6.58 11.08 8.10
N THR A 20 -7.02 10.23 7.18
CA THR A 20 -8.10 9.28 7.42
C THR A 20 -7.46 7.92 7.58
N VAL A 21 -7.77 7.25 8.68
CA VAL A 21 -7.24 5.93 9.01
C VAL A 21 -8.42 4.98 9.18
N LEU A 22 -8.38 3.88 8.44
CA LEU A 22 -9.32 2.78 8.56
C LEU A 22 -8.57 1.60 9.17
N ALA A 23 -8.98 1.19 10.37
CA ALA A 23 -8.39 0.08 11.11
C ALA A 23 -9.35 -1.12 11.06
N SER A 24 -8.95 -2.17 10.33
CA SER A 24 -9.81 -3.31 10.01
C SER A 24 -9.35 -4.58 10.73
N GLN A 25 -10.32 -5.41 11.09
CA GLN A 25 -10.12 -6.80 11.53
C GLN A 25 -10.59 -7.72 10.40
N THR A 26 -9.67 -8.09 9.51
CA THR A 26 -9.98 -8.80 8.25
C THR A 26 -9.94 -10.32 8.36
N ILE A 27 -9.34 -10.86 9.42
CA ILE A 27 -8.99 -12.29 9.49
C ILE A 27 -10.11 -13.17 10.03
N GLU A 28 -10.70 -12.78 11.15
CA GLU A 28 -11.49 -13.67 12.03
C GLU A 28 -12.70 -12.96 12.65
N ALA A 29 -13.13 -11.87 12.03
CA ALA A 29 -14.13 -10.99 12.63
C ALA A 29 -15.25 -10.67 11.65
N ASP A 30 -16.48 -11.03 12.04
CA ASP A 30 -17.71 -10.57 11.40
C ASP A 30 -18.18 -9.22 11.97
N SER A 31 -17.58 -8.78 13.07
CA SER A 31 -17.89 -7.53 13.77
C SER A 31 -16.66 -7.00 14.49
N VAL A 32 -16.62 -5.70 14.78
CA VAL A 32 -15.50 -5.08 15.50
C VAL A 32 -15.49 -5.60 16.94
N LYS A 33 -14.40 -6.27 17.32
CA LYS A 33 -14.13 -6.70 18.70
C LYS A 33 -13.22 -5.66 19.37
N SER A 34 -13.65 -5.09 20.48
CA SER A 34 -12.91 -4.01 21.17
C SER A 34 -11.53 -4.43 21.69
N ASP A 35 -11.37 -5.71 22.00
CA ASP A 35 -10.19 -6.23 22.69
C ASP A 35 -9.15 -6.80 21.71
N ASP A 36 -9.53 -6.95 20.43
CA ASP A 36 -8.65 -7.44 19.38
C ASP A 36 -8.03 -6.26 18.61
N PRO A 37 -6.71 -6.29 18.31
CA PRO A 37 -6.09 -5.26 17.49
C PRO A 37 -6.55 -5.36 16.03
N ALA A 38 -6.51 -4.23 15.31
CA ALA A 38 -6.65 -4.27 13.85
C ALA A 38 -5.43 -4.95 13.21
N ASP A 39 -5.70 -5.82 12.24
CA ASP A 39 -4.70 -6.54 11.47
C ASP A 39 -4.35 -5.83 10.16
N THR A 40 -5.19 -4.90 9.72
CA THR A 40 -5.00 -4.14 8.50
C THR A 40 -5.31 -2.67 8.75
N TRP A 41 -4.43 -1.80 8.29
CA TRP A 41 -4.55 -0.36 8.43
C TRP A 41 -4.47 0.28 7.05
N GLU A 42 -5.54 0.94 6.63
CA GLU A 42 -5.54 1.78 5.45
C GLU A 42 -5.38 3.25 5.88
N VAL A 43 -4.41 3.93 5.30
CA VAL A 43 -4.08 5.32 5.62
C VAL A 43 -4.14 6.17 4.36
N LYS A 44 -4.94 7.22 4.41
CA LYS A 44 -5.09 8.23 3.35
C LYS A 44 -4.86 9.63 3.92
N GLY A 45 -4.51 10.57 3.04
CA GLY A 45 -4.32 11.97 3.39
C GLY A 45 -2.88 12.43 3.21
N ALA A 46 -2.62 13.67 3.60
CA ALA A 46 -1.49 14.42 3.06
C ALA A 46 -0.42 14.77 4.11
N ASN A 47 -0.67 14.54 5.38
CA ASN A 47 0.20 14.98 6.49
C ASN A 47 0.92 13.83 7.21
N GLY A 48 0.85 12.63 6.66
CA GLY A 48 1.50 11.46 7.25
C GLY A 48 2.99 11.42 6.97
N VAL A 49 3.70 10.78 7.88
CA VAL A 49 5.14 10.53 7.79
C VAL A 49 5.36 9.03 7.82
N LEU A 50 5.92 8.52 6.72
CA LEU A 50 6.33 7.14 6.55
C LEU A 50 7.63 6.86 7.32
N PRO A 51 8.02 5.57 7.49
CA PRO A 51 9.28 5.21 8.11
C PRO A 51 10.48 5.98 7.57
N MET A 52 11.45 6.29 8.44
CA MET A 52 12.61 7.13 8.13
C MET A 52 12.30 8.59 7.79
N GLY A 53 11.12 9.10 8.17
CA GLY A 53 10.80 10.52 8.05
C GLY A 53 10.35 10.96 6.66
N VAL A 54 10.01 10.02 5.77
CA VAL A 54 9.58 10.34 4.40
C VAL A 54 8.12 10.81 4.43
N SER A 55 7.79 11.89 3.72
CA SER A 55 6.41 12.39 3.68
C SER A 55 5.51 11.50 2.82
N LEU A 56 4.23 11.35 3.20
CA LEU A 56 3.22 10.76 2.30
C LEU A 56 3.07 11.51 0.97
N ARG A 57 3.46 12.79 0.90
CA ARG A 57 3.45 13.58 -0.35
C ARG A 57 4.69 13.37 -1.21
N SER A 58 5.63 12.53 -0.77
CA SER A 58 6.84 12.28 -1.53
C SER A 58 6.51 11.69 -2.91
N SER A 59 7.25 12.12 -3.93
CA SER A 59 7.13 11.52 -5.26
C SER A 59 7.75 10.13 -5.29
N TRP A 60 7.41 9.36 -6.31
CA TRP A 60 8.00 8.07 -6.60
C TRP A 60 9.54 8.08 -6.55
N THR A 61 10.16 9.08 -7.18
CA THR A 61 11.62 9.24 -7.16
C THR A 61 12.18 9.40 -5.74
N GLN A 62 11.51 10.17 -4.89
CA GLN A 62 11.93 10.37 -3.51
C GLN A 62 11.79 9.09 -2.69
N LEU A 63 10.70 8.35 -2.88
CA LEU A 63 10.46 7.05 -2.25
C LEU A 63 11.53 6.03 -2.66
N ARG A 64 11.84 5.93 -3.96
CA ARG A 64 12.89 5.04 -4.48
C ARG A 64 14.27 5.35 -3.91
N ARG A 65 14.62 6.63 -3.77
CA ARG A 65 15.89 7.03 -3.13
C ARG A 65 15.93 6.67 -1.65
N ALA A 66 14.81 6.78 -0.94
CA ALA A 66 14.76 6.51 0.49
C ALA A 66 14.75 5.01 0.81
N TYR A 67 14.03 4.21 0.01
CA TYR A 67 13.69 2.83 0.37
C TYR A 67 14.35 1.77 -0.51
N GLY A 68 14.90 2.14 -1.68
CA GLY A 68 15.61 1.21 -2.56
C GLY A 68 14.66 0.21 -3.22
N ALA A 69 15.07 -1.06 -3.27
CA ALA A 69 14.36 -2.20 -3.86
C ALA A 69 12.85 -2.24 -3.58
N ALA A 70 12.07 -2.48 -4.63
CA ALA A 70 10.62 -2.58 -4.56
C ALA A 70 10.11 -3.60 -5.59
N VAL A 71 8.86 -4.00 -5.41
CA VAL A 71 8.09 -4.75 -6.41
C VAL A 71 6.81 -4.00 -6.71
N VAL A 72 6.31 -4.15 -7.93
CA VAL A 72 5.07 -3.52 -8.39
C VAL A 72 4.06 -4.60 -8.78
N ASN A 73 2.80 -4.38 -8.44
CA ASN A 73 1.67 -5.21 -8.86
C ASN A 73 0.55 -4.31 -9.38
N THR A 74 -0.34 -4.90 -10.17
CA THR A 74 -1.61 -4.30 -10.55
C THR A 74 -2.73 -5.02 -9.81
N VAL A 75 -3.52 -4.28 -9.03
CA VAL A 75 -4.59 -4.82 -8.19
C VAL A 75 -5.83 -3.97 -8.41
N PHE A 76 -6.90 -4.57 -8.94
CA PHE A 76 -8.19 -3.90 -9.19
C PHE A 76 -8.06 -2.52 -9.86
N ASP A 77 -7.29 -2.45 -10.95
CA ASP A 77 -7.01 -1.25 -11.72
C ASP A 77 -6.17 -0.16 -11.01
N GLU A 78 -5.55 -0.50 -9.88
CA GLU A 78 -4.61 0.38 -9.17
C GLU A 78 -3.17 -0.16 -9.27
N VAL A 79 -2.20 0.75 -9.15
CA VAL A 79 -0.77 0.41 -9.08
C VAL A 79 -0.35 0.31 -7.63
N GLU A 80 -0.10 -0.91 -7.19
CA GLU A 80 0.42 -1.24 -5.88
C GLU A 80 1.95 -1.37 -5.96
N VAL A 81 2.66 -0.68 -5.08
CA VAL A 81 4.09 -0.83 -4.90
C VAL A 81 4.39 -1.24 -3.48
N MET A 82 5.31 -2.19 -3.32
CA MET A 82 5.80 -2.60 -2.02
C MET A 82 7.32 -2.54 -2.01
N PHE A 83 7.87 -1.82 -1.03
CA PHE A 83 9.32 -1.76 -0.83
C PHE A 83 9.80 -2.96 -0.05
N CYS A 84 10.87 -3.60 -0.49
CA CYS A 84 11.40 -4.80 0.15
C CYS A 84 11.94 -4.57 1.56
N LYS A 85 12.23 -3.31 1.90
CA LYS A 85 12.55 -2.89 3.27
C LYS A 85 11.33 -2.94 4.21
N PHE A 86 10.12 -2.87 3.67
CA PHE A 86 8.85 -2.84 4.40
C PHE A 86 7.83 -3.78 3.72
N PRO A 87 8.01 -5.10 3.82
CA PRO A 87 7.20 -6.09 3.10
C PRO A 87 5.73 -6.18 3.56
N ASN A 88 5.35 -5.42 4.58
CA ASN A 88 4.00 -5.36 5.11
C ASN A 88 3.31 -4.03 4.79
N MET A 89 3.97 -3.15 4.01
CA MET A 89 3.49 -1.83 3.66
C MET A 89 3.36 -1.71 2.13
N SER A 90 2.11 -1.71 1.67
CA SER A 90 1.73 -1.50 0.28
C SER A 90 1.34 -0.05 0.04
N LEU A 91 1.91 0.55 -1.00
CA LEU A 91 1.66 1.94 -1.39
C LEU A 91 0.89 1.92 -2.71
N TYR A 92 -0.23 2.61 -2.75
CA TYR A 92 -1.01 2.81 -3.96
C TYR A 92 -0.68 4.18 -4.54
N LEU A 93 -0.36 4.22 -5.83
CA LEU A 93 0.09 5.42 -6.52
C LEU A 93 -1.01 6.02 -7.40
N ASP A 94 -1.05 7.35 -7.45
CA ASP A 94 -1.79 8.12 -8.45
C ASP A 94 -1.04 8.02 -9.78
N THR A 95 -1.49 7.12 -10.64
CA THR A 95 -0.93 6.92 -11.96
C THR A 95 -1.98 6.31 -12.88
N ASP A 96 -1.86 6.59 -14.17
CA ASP A 96 -2.66 5.94 -15.20
C ASP A 96 -2.16 4.49 -15.38
N ILE A 97 -2.98 3.51 -14.98
CA ILE A 97 -2.64 2.09 -15.12
C ILE A 97 -2.56 1.66 -16.58
N GLU A 98 -3.37 2.24 -17.47
CA GLU A 98 -3.39 1.89 -18.89
C GLU A 98 -2.09 2.31 -19.57
N ALA A 99 -1.52 3.45 -19.15
CA ALA A 99 -0.21 3.90 -19.60
C ALA A 99 0.94 3.00 -19.12
N LEU A 100 0.71 2.20 -18.07
CA LEU A 100 1.72 1.34 -17.47
C LEU A 100 1.63 -0.12 -17.93
N ARG A 101 0.49 -0.56 -18.48
CA ARG A 101 0.29 -1.93 -18.94
C ARG A 101 1.17 -2.25 -20.18
N PRO A 102 1.80 -3.44 -20.23
CA PRO A 102 1.92 -4.43 -19.17
C PRO A 102 3.03 -4.02 -18.18
N ILE A 103 2.73 -4.02 -16.87
CA ILE A 103 3.75 -4.00 -15.82
C ILE A 103 3.85 -5.43 -15.30
N ASP A 104 5.04 -6.04 -15.44
CA ASP A 104 5.42 -7.23 -14.67
C ASP A 104 6.39 -6.83 -13.54
N GLY A 105 6.53 -7.71 -12.55
CA GLY A 105 6.89 -7.42 -11.15
C GLY A 105 8.17 -6.60 -10.86
N ASN A 106 8.98 -6.28 -11.88
CA ASN A 106 10.22 -5.52 -11.74
C ASN A 106 10.30 -4.24 -12.61
N GLU A 107 9.30 -3.90 -13.44
CA GLU A 107 9.34 -2.73 -14.33
C GLU A 107 9.03 -1.38 -13.64
N LEU A 108 9.73 -1.12 -12.53
CA LEU A 108 9.61 0.10 -11.73
C LEU A 108 9.98 1.39 -12.47
N THR A 109 10.69 1.29 -13.59
CA THR A 109 11.14 2.43 -14.42
C THR A 109 10.00 3.09 -15.19
N ARG A 110 8.86 2.41 -15.35
CA ARG A 110 7.69 2.96 -16.04
C ARG A 110 6.85 3.87 -15.16
N ILE A 111 6.92 3.71 -13.84
CA ILE A 111 6.19 4.55 -12.90
C ILE A 111 6.68 6.00 -13.03
N PRO A 112 5.79 6.97 -13.29
CA PRO A 112 6.18 8.37 -13.43
C PRO A 112 6.95 8.88 -12.22
N SER A 113 8.02 9.64 -12.48
CA SER A 113 8.95 10.11 -11.45
C SER A 113 8.29 10.98 -10.37
N ASP A 114 7.18 11.62 -10.71
CA ASP A 114 6.36 12.54 -9.93
C ASP A 114 5.10 11.89 -9.33
N ALA A 115 4.79 10.64 -9.68
CA ALA A 115 3.65 9.89 -9.14
C ALA A 115 3.62 9.94 -7.60
N LYS A 116 2.43 10.05 -7.04
CA LYS A 116 2.18 10.32 -5.62
C LYS A 116 1.43 9.18 -4.96
N ILE A 117 1.61 9.06 -3.65
CA ILE A 117 0.83 8.09 -2.86
C ILE A 117 -0.58 8.62 -2.68
N VAL A 118 -1.58 7.78 -2.96
CA VAL A 118 -2.99 8.07 -2.66
C VAL A 118 -3.48 7.32 -1.41
N ARG A 119 -2.90 6.15 -1.16
CA ARG A 119 -3.25 5.26 -0.06
C ARG A 119 -2.04 4.43 0.34
N VAL A 120 -1.93 4.14 1.63
CA VAL A 120 -1.03 3.11 2.16
C VAL A 120 -1.86 2.05 2.87
N ILE A 121 -1.56 0.78 2.62
CA ILE A 121 -2.09 -0.35 3.37
C ILE A 121 -0.95 -0.97 4.16
N ILE A 122 -1.15 -1.15 5.47
CA ILE A 122 -0.22 -1.82 6.37
C ILE A 122 -0.92 -3.05 6.91
N SER A 123 -0.34 -4.24 6.70
CA SER A 123 -0.92 -5.49 7.18
C SER A 123 0.00 -6.18 8.19
N SER A 124 -0.58 -6.81 9.21
CA SER A 124 0.14 -7.72 10.10
C SER A 124 0.51 -9.03 9.40
N TRP A 125 -0.13 -9.35 8.27
CA TRP A 125 0.17 -10.55 7.50
C TRP A 125 1.47 -10.43 6.72
N PRO A 126 2.27 -11.51 6.67
CA PRO A 126 3.53 -11.52 5.95
C PRO A 126 3.35 -11.75 4.43
N PHE A 127 2.35 -11.14 3.78
CA PHE A 127 2.06 -11.38 2.36
C PHE A 127 3.21 -10.97 1.43
N GLY A 128 4.03 -10.00 1.82
CA GLY A 128 5.04 -9.42 0.95
C GLY A 128 6.45 -9.99 1.06
N GLY A 129 6.79 -10.71 2.13
CA GLY A 129 8.17 -11.15 2.38
C GLY A 129 8.73 -12.06 1.27
N SER A 130 7.88 -12.94 0.73
CA SER A 130 8.25 -13.85 -0.36
C SER A 130 8.43 -13.17 -1.71
N ARG A 131 7.77 -12.02 -1.95
CA ARG A 131 7.82 -11.31 -3.24
C ARG A 131 9.15 -10.60 -3.49
N CYS A 132 9.93 -10.36 -2.44
CA CYS A 132 11.23 -9.68 -2.51
C CYS A 132 12.43 -10.63 -2.61
N VAL A 133 12.20 -11.94 -2.71
CA VAL A 133 13.27 -12.92 -2.90
C VAL A 133 13.90 -12.72 -4.29
N GLY A 134 15.21 -12.44 -4.33
CA GLY A 134 15.95 -12.24 -5.59
C GLY A 134 15.94 -10.81 -6.15
N VAL A 135 15.30 -9.85 -5.46
CA VAL A 135 15.39 -8.43 -5.81
C VAL A 135 16.66 -7.85 -5.18
N GLU A 136 17.60 -7.36 -6.00
CA GLU A 136 18.84 -6.73 -5.51
C GLU A 136 18.54 -5.48 -4.67
N ARG A 137 19.22 -5.37 -3.51
CA ARG A 137 18.97 -4.37 -2.45
C ARG A 137 19.55 -3.00 -2.75
#